data_AF-A0A345XX62-F1
#
_entry.id   AF-A0A345XX62-F1
#
_cell.length_a   1.000
_cell.length_b   1.000
_cell.length_c   1.000
_cell.angle_alpha   90.00
_cell.angle_beta   90.00
_cell.angle_gamma   90.00
#
_symmetry.space_group_name_H-M   'P 1'
#
loop_
_entity.id
_entity.type
_entity.pdbx_description
1 polymer ?
#
loop_
_entity_poly.entity_id
_entity_poly.type
_entity_poly.pdbx_seq_one_letter_code
_entity_poly.pdbx_strand_id
1 'polypeptide(L)'
;MHDETEEATAGNGAGTRAPSPRPAGRTANLLGATALAVTDLALTDASRAAGVSASGAAALVALSAAPGLSVTELGRRVGLSQSAAARMVDSLEAGGLLERRPGPGRWVAVHLTATGTRTAEGLLAARSAPLTELVAVLDEKEREELDGLLAKLLTRLYADVGSADLLCRLCDRKACVRGAVCPVGEAERCAGRAERDESEGPEGR
;
A
#
# COMPACT_ATOMS: atom_id res chain seq x y z
N MET A 1 -11.13 -52.41 63.94
CA MET A 1 -11.57 -53.07 62.71
C MET A 1 -12.31 -52.00 61.94
N HIS A 2 -11.60 -51.41 60.97
CA HIS A 2 -12.02 -50.69 59.75
C HIS A 2 -13.44 -50.07 59.76
N ASP A 3 -13.60 -48.77 59.46
CA ASP A 3 -13.38 -48.27 58.10
C ASP A 3 -13.27 -46.74 58.08
N GLU A 4 -12.35 -46.25 57.26
CA GLU A 4 -12.13 -44.85 56.94
C GLU A 4 -13.05 -44.47 55.78
N THR A 5 -13.81 -43.38 55.91
CA THR A 5 -14.39 -42.72 54.74
C THR A 5 -13.89 -41.28 54.68
N GLU A 6 -12.81 -41.13 53.91
CA GLU A 6 -12.43 -39.90 53.23
C GLU A 6 -13.58 -39.41 52.35
N GLU A 7 -13.97 -38.13 52.48
CA GLU A 7 -14.66 -37.45 51.39
C GLU A 7 -14.10 -36.02 51.21
N ALA A 8 -13.12 -35.97 50.30
CA ALA A 8 -12.88 -34.95 49.29
C ALA A 8 -12.99 -33.48 49.71
N THR A 9 -11.84 -32.89 50.01
CA THR A 9 -11.64 -31.44 49.96
C THR A 9 -11.69 -30.95 48.51
N ALA A 10 -12.59 -30.01 48.25
CA ALA A 10 -12.74 -29.33 46.97
C ALA A 10 -11.49 -28.50 46.65
N GLY A 11 -10.66 -29.03 45.74
CA GLY A 11 -9.56 -28.28 45.12
C GLY A 11 -10.13 -27.23 44.16
N ASN A 12 -10.15 -25.98 44.60
CA ASN A 12 -10.45 -24.83 43.76
C ASN A 12 -9.31 -24.59 42.77
N GLY A 13 -9.31 -25.36 41.67
CA GLY A 13 -8.43 -25.14 40.54
C GLY A 13 -8.82 -23.84 39.83
N ALA A 14 -8.12 -22.75 40.14
CA ALA A 14 -8.12 -21.52 39.36
C ALA A 14 -7.50 -21.82 37.98
N GLY A 15 -8.29 -22.45 37.11
CA GLY A 15 -7.95 -22.64 35.71
C GLY A 15 -7.95 -21.28 35.03
N THR A 16 -6.77 -20.79 34.69
CA THR A 16 -6.56 -19.66 33.79
C THR A 16 -7.15 -20.03 32.43
N ARG A 17 -8.44 -19.78 32.26
CA ARG A 17 -9.15 -20.03 31.00
C ARG A 17 -8.53 -19.09 29.97
N ALA A 18 -7.86 -19.67 28.97
CA ALA A 18 -7.33 -18.90 27.84
C ALA A 18 -8.46 -18.01 27.28
N PRO A 19 -8.22 -16.71 27.05
CA PRO A 19 -9.27 -15.81 26.59
C PRO A 19 -9.84 -16.34 25.27
N SER A 20 -11.17 -16.42 25.19
CA SER A 20 -11.89 -16.79 23.97
C SER A 20 -11.51 -15.82 22.84
N PRO A 21 -11.41 -16.30 21.59
CA PRO A 21 -11.04 -15.44 20.47
C PRO A 21 -12.05 -14.30 20.36
N ARG A 22 -11.54 -13.06 20.43
CA ARG A 22 -12.39 -11.86 20.29
C ARG A 22 -13.02 -11.89 18.89
N PRO A 23 -14.34 -11.61 18.76
CA PRO A 23 -14.97 -11.58 17.45
C PRO A 23 -14.31 -10.53 16.56
N ALA A 24 -13.93 -10.94 15.34
CA ALA A 24 -13.17 -10.13 14.39
C ALA A 24 -13.87 -8.81 13.99
N GLY A 25 -15.18 -8.70 14.22
CA GLY A 25 -15.99 -7.53 13.87
C GLY A 25 -15.48 -6.22 14.47
N ARG A 26 -15.01 -6.22 15.73
CA ARG A 26 -14.45 -5.00 16.34
C ARG A 26 -13.16 -4.57 15.62
N THR A 27 -12.25 -5.52 15.39
CA THR A 27 -10.98 -5.26 14.71
C THR A 27 -11.20 -4.78 13.28
N ALA A 28 -12.10 -5.42 12.53
CA ALA A 28 -12.44 -5.02 11.17
C ALA A 28 -13.04 -3.61 11.12
N ASN A 29 -13.94 -3.28 12.05
CA ASN A 29 -14.52 -1.94 12.14
C ASN A 29 -13.46 -0.87 12.46
N LEU A 30 -12.55 -1.15 13.40
CA LEU A 30 -11.45 -0.23 13.72
C LEU A 30 -10.52 -0.04 12.53
N LEU A 31 -10.14 -1.13 11.84
CA LEU A 31 -9.33 -1.06 10.63
C LEU A 31 -9.99 -0.18 9.56
N GLY A 32 -11.29 -0.37 9.31
CA GLY A 32 -12.06 0.43 8.35
C GLY A 32 -12.13 1.91 8.73
N ALA A 33 -12.43 2.21 10.00
CA ALA A 33 -12.49 3.58 10.51
C ALA A 33 -11.12 4.28 10.43
N THR A 34 -10.05 3.60 10.85
CA THR A 34 -8.68 4.12 10.75
C THR A 34 -8.27 4.32 9.30
N ALA A 35 -8.56 3.37 8.41
CA ALA A 35 -8.21 3.48 6.99
C ALA A 35 -8.89 4.69 6.33
N LEU A 36 -10.17 4.95 6.65
CA LEU A 36 -10.89 6.11 6.15
C LEU A 36 -10.25 7.41 6.66
N ALA A 37 -10.07 7.55 7.97
CA ALA A 37 -9.49 8.76 8.58
C ALA A 37 -8.07 9.05 8.08
N VAL A 38 -7.24 8.01 7.95
CA VAL A 38 -5.87 8.09 7.40
C VAL A 38 -5.89 8.51 5.93
N THR A 39 -6.85 8.00 5.14
CA THR A 39 -7.00 8.38 3.74
C THR A 39 -7.34 9.86 3.62
N ASP A 40 -8.32 10.34 4.38
CA ASP A 40 -8.73 11.75 4.35
C ASP A 40 -7.58 12.67 4.76
N LEU A 41 -6.88 12.33 5.85
CA LEU A 41 -5.73 13.06 6.36
C LEU A 41 -4.57 13.12 5.34
N ALA A 42 -4.30 12.03 4.63
CA ALA A 42 -3.09 11.89 3.83
C ALA A 42 -3.26 12.27 2.35
N LEU A 43 -4.45 12.07 1.75
CA LEU A 43 -4.70 12.26 0.31
C LEU A 43 -5.40 13.58 -0.01
N THR A 44 -6.45 13.91 0.75
CA THR A 44 -7.31 15.07 0.43
C THR A 44 -6.53 16.37 0.64
N ASP A 45 -5.75 16.46 1.72
CA ASP A 45 -4.96 17.66 2.00
C ASP A 45 -3.75 17.80 1.08
N ALA A 46 -3.04 16.70 0.80
CA ALA A 46 -1.87 16.71 -0.08
C ALA A 46 -2.24 17.11 -1.53
N SER A 47 -3.28 16.50 -2.10
CA SER A 47 -3.68 16.76 -3.50
C SER A 47 -4.21 18.19 -3.67
N ARG A 48 -5.00 18.66 -2.69
CA ARG A 48 -5.54 20.02 -2.67
C ARG A 48 -4.46 21.07 -2.53
N ALA A 49 -3.46 20.85 -1.67
CA ALA A 49 -2.32 21.76 -1.52
C ALA A 49 -1.46 21.85 -2.79
N ALA A 50 -1.32 20.74 -3.52
CA ALA A 50 -0.58 20.69 -4.79
C ALA A 50 -1.37 21.20 -6.00
N GLY A 51 -2.68 21.49 -5.84
CA GLY A 51 -3.53 21.96 -6.94
C GLY A 51 -3.77 20.91 -8.04
N VAL A 52 -3.66 19.62 -7.72
CA VAL A 52 -3.83 18.52 -8.68
C VAL A 52 -4.95 17.57 -8.27
N SER A 53 -5.52 16.87 -9.24
CA SER A 53 -6.48 15.80 -8.97
C SER A 53 -5.80 14.61 -8.29
N ALA A 54 -6.58 13.72 -7.66
CA ALA A 54 -6.04 12.51 -7.02
C ALA A 54 -5.27 11.60 -8.02
N SER A 55 -5.80 11.42 -9.23
CA SER A 55 -5.10 10.69 -10.29
C SER A 55 -3.85 11.42 -10.77
N GLY A 56 -3.87 12.76 -10.82
CA GLY A 56 -2.70 13.56 -11.12
C GLY A 56 -1.60 13.42 -10.07
N ALA A 57 -1.95 13.46 -8.79
CA ALA A 57 -1.03 13.21 -7.69
C ALA A 57 -0.40 11.81 -7.79
N ALA A 58 -1.22 10.78 -8.03
CA ALA A 58 -0.73 9.41 -8.24
C ALA A 58 0.20 9.30 -9.46
N ALA A 59 -0.10 10.00 -10.55
CA ALA A 59 0.74 10.01 -11.75
C ALA A 59 2.11 10.67 -11.50
N LEU A 60 2.15 11.79 -10.77
CA LEU A 60 3.40 12.46 -10.40
C LEU A 60 4.28 11.57 -9.51
N VAL A 61 3.69 10.90 -8.52
CA VAL A 61 4.42 9.97 -7.65
C VAL A 61 4.91 8.75 -8.45
N ALA A 62 4.09 8.17 -9.32
CA ALA A 62 4.47 7.05 -10.16
C ALA A 62 5.65 7.39 -11.10
N LEU A 63 5.63 8.58 -11.71
CA LEU A 63 6.72 9.05 -12.58
C LEU A 63 7.99 9.43 -11.82
N SER A 64 7.89 9.82 -10.55
CA SER A 64 9.04 10.05 -9.67
C SER A 64 9.76 8.73 -9.38
N ALA A 65 9.00 7.65 -9.17
CA ALA A 65 9.55 6.32 -8.95
C ALA A 65 10.04 5.63 -10.24
N ALA A 66 9.34 5.86 -11.36
CA ALA A 66 9.67 5.27 -12.66
C ALA A 66 9.52 6.34 -13.76
N PRO A 67 10.60 7.10 -14.07
CA PRO A 67 10.57 8.09 -15.14
C PRO A 67 10.44 7.47 -16.53
N GLY A 68 9.81 8.17 -17.46
CA GLY A 68 9.77 7.78 -18.88
C GLY A 68 8.69 6.76 -19.23
N LEU A 69 7.61 6.66 -18.45
CA LEU A 69 6.48 5.76 -18.76
C LEU A 69 5.69 6.26 -19.97
N SER A 70 5.02 5.33 -20.67
CA SER A 70 4.08 5.70 -21.72
C SER A 70 2.80 6.24 -21.09
N VAL A 71 1.99 7.01 -21.84
CA VAL A 71 0.68 7.45 -21.35
C VAL A 71 -0.21 6.26 -20.98
N THR A 72 -0.15 5.18 -21.78
CA THR A 72 -0.90 3.94 -21.52
C THR A 72 -0.46 3.27 -20.23
N GLU A 73 0.85 3.11 -20.03
CA GLU A 73 1.38 2.48 -18.82
C GLU A 73 1.11 3.34 -17.59
N LEU A 74 1.30 4.66 -17.69
CA LEU A 74 0.95 5.59 -16.62
C LEU A 74 -0.53 5.50 -16.26
N GLY A 75 -1.42 5.44 -17.25
CA GLY A 75 -2.85 5.24 -17.08
C GLY A 75 -3.18 3.95 -16.33
N ARG A 76 -2.55 2.82 -16.71
CA ARG A 76 -2.68 1.54 -16.03
C ARG A 76 -2.31 1.65 -14.55
N ARG A 77 -1.20 2.33 -14.24
CA ARG A 77 -0.72 2.48 -12.85
C ARG A 77 -1.63 3.31 -11.96
N VAL A 78 -2.35 4.28 -12.53
CA VAL A 78 -3.28 5.12 -11.77
C VAL A 78 -4.74 4.66 -11.86
N GLY A 79 -5.01 3.55 -12.56
CA GLY A 79 -6.35 2.98 -12.70
C GLY A 79 -7.27 3.78 -13.63
N LEU A 80 -6.72 4.40 -14.68
CA LEU A 80 -7.47 5.18 -15.66
C LEU A 80 -7.61 4.45 -17.00
N SER A 81 -8.72 4.71 -17.69
CA SER A 81 -8.85 4.35 -19.10
C SER A 81 -7.85 5.13 -19.95
N GLN A 82 -7.54 4.64 -21.16
CA GLN A 82 -6.59 5.32 -22.05
C GLN A 82 -6.99 6.77 -22.35
N SER A 83 -8.28 7.03 -22.58
CA SER A 83 -8.78 8.38 -22.87
C SER A 83 -8.71 9.28 -21.64
N ALA A 84 -8.97 8.76 -20.44
CA ALA A 84 -8.83 9.52 -19.20
C ALA A 84 -7.35 9.80 -18.88
N ALA A 85 -6.46 8.83 -19.12
CA ALA A 85 -5.03 8.98 -18.95
C ALA A 85 -4.44 10.06 -19.88
N ALA A 86 -4.86 10.09 -21.15
CA ALA A 86 -4.45 11.12 -22.08
C ALA A 86 -4.83 12.53 -21.58
N ARG A 87 -6.09 12.73 -21.18
CA ARG A 87 -6.57 14.01 -20.63
C ARG A 87 -5.84 14.42 -19.35
N MET A 88 -5.56 13.46 -18.46
CA MET A 88 -4.77 13.70 -17.25
C MET A 88 -3.37 14.19 -17.60
N VAL A 89 -2.68 13.51 -18.54
CA VAL A 89 -1.34 13.94 -18.98
C VAL A 89 -1.39 15.31 -19.65
N ASP A 90 -2.37 15.57 -20.51
CA ASP A 90 -2.55 16.89 -21.15
C ASP A 90 -2.72 18.00 -20.11
N SER A 91 -3.53 17.76 -19.07
CA SER A 91 -3.75 18.73 -18.00
C SER A 91 -2.49 18.98 -17.16
N LEU A 92 -1.71 17.94 -16.88
CA LEU A 92 -0.47 18.06 -16.11
C LEU A 92 0.66 18.70 -16.92
N GLU A 93 0.73 18.43 -18.23
CA GLU A 93 1.66 19.07 -19.16
C GLU A 93 1.32 20.55 -19.36
N ALA A 94 0.03 20.89 -19.53
CA ALA A 94 -0.43 22.28 -19.57
C ALA A 94 -0.12 23.05 -18.27
N GLY A 95 -0.12 22.36 -17.13
CA GLY A 95 0.33 22.89 -15.84
C GLY A 95 1.85 22.96 -15.66
N GLY A 96 2.64 22.56 -16.66
CA GLY A 96 4.10 22.56 -16.61
C GLY A 96 4.71 21.53 -15.64
N LEU A 97 3.95 20.52 -15.21
CA LEU A 97 4.41 19.48 -14.28
C LEU A 97 5.02 18.29 -15.02
N LEU A 98 4.56 18.02 -16.23
CA LEU A 98 5.03 16.95 -17.09
C LEU A 98 5.51 17.50 -18.43
N GLU A 99 6.30 16.69 -19.11
CA GLU A 99 6.64 16.88 -20.52
C GLU A 99 6.73 15.55 -21.23
N ARG A 100 6.33 15.56 -22.51
CA ARG A 100 6.45 14.44 -23.43
C ARG A 100 7.77 14.49 -24.18
N ARG A 101 8.53 13.40 -24.15
CA ARG A 101 9.78 13.23 -24.88
C ARG A 101 9.68 12.04 -25.85
N PRO A 102 10.42 12.05 -26.97
CA PRO A 102 10.57 10.86 -27.81
C PRO A 102 11.12 9.68 -26.98
N GLY A 103 10.44 8.54 -27.01
CA GLY A 103 10.88 7.30 -26.37
C GLY A 103 11.55 6.32 -27.36
N PRO A 104 12.03 5.16 -26.89
CA PRO A 104 12.60 4.12 -27.75
C PRO A 104 11.61 3.61 -28.81
N GLY A 105 11.83 3.92 -30.09
CA GLY A 105 10.94 3.52 -31.18
C GLY A 105 9.88 4.60 -31.48
N ARG A 106 8.59 4.23 -31.51
CA ARG A 106 7.48 5.14 -31.88
C ARG A 106 6.62 5.62 -30.71
N TRP A 107 6.96 5.29 -29.47
CA TRP A 107 6.16 5.70 -28.32
C TRP A 107 6.69 6.97 -27.66
N VAL A 108 5.78 7.70 -27.03
CA VAL A 108 6.04 8.94 -26.30
C VAL A 108 6.27 8.60 -24.83
N ALA A 109 7.42 8.99 -24.30
CA ALA A 109 7.79 8.85 -22.91
C ALA A 109 7.39 10.11 -22.13
N VAL A 110 6.78 9.93 -20.96
CA VAL A 110 6.36 11.03 -20.08
C VAL A 110 7.40 11.20 -18.98
N HIS A 111 7.82 12.44 -18.77
CA HIS A 111 8.80 12.80 -17.74
C HIS A 111 8.26 13.92 -16.86
N LEU A 112 8.67 13.93 -15.59
CA LEU A 112 8.46 15.09 -14.73
C LEU A 112 9.37 16.23 -15.18
N THR A 113 8.83 17.45 -15.18
CA THR A 113 9.67 18.65 -15.20
C THR A 113 10.34 18.85 -13.84
N ALA A 114 11.21 19.86 -13.72
CA ALA A 114 11.75 20.25 -12.42
C ALA A 114 10.63 20.67 -11.45
N THR A 115 9.58 21.33 -11.95
CA THR A 115 8.41 21.70 -11.15
C THR A 115 7.61 20.46 -10.75
N GLY A 116 7.34 19.55 -11.69
CA GLY A 116 6.65 18.28 -11.38
C GLY A 116 7.38 17.42 -10.36
N THR A 117 8.72 17.41 -10.39
CA THR A 117 9.55 16.70 -9.41
C THR A 117 9.34 17.28 -8.01
N ARG A 118 9.44 18.61 -7.86
CA ARG A 118 9.17 19.28 -6.57
C ARG A 118 7.74 19.06 -6.08
N THR A 119 6.76 19.06 -6.99
CA THR A 119 5.37 18.77 -6.66
C THR A 119 5.20 17.33 -6.16
N ALA A 120 5.83 16.34 -6.81
CA ALA A 120 5.80 14.95 -6.38
C ALA A 120 6.43 14.76 -4.98
N GLU A 121 7.57 15.41 -4.73
CA GLU A 121 8.22 15.42 -3.42
C GLU A 121 7.34 16.06 -2.35
N GLY A 122 6.73 17.21 -2.66
CA GLY A 122 5.78 17.88 -1.78
C GLY A 122 4.54 17.04 -1.47
N LEU A 123 4.02 16.31 -2.45
CA LEU A 123 2.91 15.36 -2.26
C LEU A 123 3.29 14.22 -1.30
N LEU A 124 4.46 13.63 -1.49
CA LEU A 124 4.95 12.56 -0.61
C LEU A 124 5.18 13.06 0.82
N ALA A 125 5.78 14.24 0.98
CA ALA A 125 6.02 14.86 2.28
C ALA A 125 4.72 15.25 2.99
N ALA A 126 3.77 15.88 2.28
CA ALA A 126 2.46 16.24 2.81
C ALA A 126 1.64 15.00 3.21
N ARG A 127 1.82 13.89 2.50
CA ARG A 127 1.24 12.59 2.86
C ARG A 127 1.92 11.99 4.08
N SER A 128 3.26 12.01 4.14
CA SER A 128 4.01 11.29 5.18
C SER A 128 4.03 11.99 6.53
N ALA A 129 4.06 13.32 6.56
CA ALA A 129 4.17 14.09 7.80
C ALA A 129 3.04 13.78 8.81
N PRO A 130 1.74 13.93 8.48
CA PRO A 130 0.68 13.67 9.44
C PRO A 130 0.59 12.18 9.84
N LEU A 131 0.98 11.26 8.94
CA LEU A 131 1.03 9.83 9.25
C LEU A 131 2.18 9.48 10.21
N THR A 132 3.31 10.16 10.07
CA THR A 132 4.45 9.99 10.98
C THR A 132 4.07 10.45 12.38
N GLU A 133 3.40 11.60 12.51
CA GLU A 133 2.87 12.08 13.80
C GLU A 133 1.82 11.13 14.38
N LEU A 134 0.93 10.57 13.55
CA LEU A 134 -0.08 9.62 14.00
C LEU A 134 0.56 8.36 14.61
N VAL A 135 1.59 7.79 13.97
CA VAL A 135 2.25 6.58 14.48
C VAL A 135 3.23 6.86 15.61
N ALA A 136 3.59 8.12 15.86
CA ALA A 136 4.47 8.51 16.97
C ALA A 136 3.83 8.29 18.35
N VAL A 137 2.51 8.07 18.42
CA VAL A 137 1.81 7.68 19.65
C VAL A 137 2.16 6.27 20.13
N LEU A 138 2.66 5.43 19.23
CA LEU A 138 3.08 4.06 19.50
C LEU A 138 4.54 4.05 19.92
N ASP A 139 4.93 3.17 20.84
CA ASP A 139 6.34 2.93 21.13
C ASP A 139 7.03 2.11 20.02
N GLU A 140 8.35 1.88 20.14
CA GLU A 140 9.10 1.15 19.11
C GLU A 140 8.59 -0.28 18.90
N LYS A 141 8.27 -0.97 19.99
CA LYS A 141 7.79 -2.35 19.92
C LYS A 141 6.40 -2.41 19.30
N GLU A 142 5.52 -1.47 19.66
CA GLU A 142 4.18 -1.35 19.08
C GLU A 142 4.24 -1.02 17.58
N ARG A 143 5.21 -0.19 17.15
CA ARG A 143 5.46 0.07 15.72
C ARG A 143 5.93 -1.18 14.98
N GLU A 144 6.88 -1.93 15.54
CA GLU A 144 7.34 -3.20 14.94
C GLU A 144 6.19 -4.22 14.81
N GLU A 145 5.35 -4.35 15.85
CA GLU A 145 4.18 -5.21 15.82
C GLU A 145 3.17 -4.75 14.76
N LEU A 146 2.91 -3.44 14.68
CA LEU A 146 2.02 -2.86 13.67
C LEU A 146 2.55 -3.07 12.24
N ASP A 147 3.84 -2.88 12.00
CA ASP A 147 4.48 -3.11 10.70
C ASP A 147 4.28 -4.56 10.24
N GLY A 148 4.46 -5.53 11.14
CA GLY A 148 4.21 -6.95 10.88
C GLY A 148 2.74 -7.25 10.55
N LEU A 149 1.79 -6.61 11.23
CA LEU A 149 0.35 -6.76 10.96
C LEU A 149 -0.04 -6.11 9.62
N LEU A 150 0.44 -4.89 9.35
CA LEU A 150 0.21 -4.17 8.11
C LEU A 150 0.78 -4.94 6.91
N ALA A 151 1.98 -5.51 7.03
CA ALA A 151 2.58 -6.34 5.99
C ALA A 151 1.69 -7.55 5.62
N LYS A 152 1.13 -8.25 6.62
CA LYS A 152 0.20 -9.38 6.39
C LYS A 152 -1.07 -8.92 5.68
N LEU A 153 -1.65 -7.80 6.12
CA LEU A 153 -2.88 -7.25 5.52
C LEU A 153 -2.63 -6.78 4.09
N LEU A 154 -1.52 -6.09 3.82
CA LEU A 154 -1.14 -5.62 2.49
C LEU A 154 -0.92 -6.79 1.51
N THR A 155 -0.29 -7.88 1.95
CA THR A 155 -0.14 -9.09 1.14
C THR A 155 -1.51 -9.71 0.80
N ARG A 156 -2.45 -9.77 1.76
CA ARG A 156 -3.81 -10.25 1.52
C ARG A 156 -4.57 -9.35 0.55
N LEU A 157 -4.45 -8.04 0.69
CA LEU A 157 -5.07 -7.05 -0.19
C LEU A 157 -4.50 -7.13 -1.61
N TYR A 158 -3.20 -7.37 -1.75
CA TYR A 158 -2.61 -7.60 -3.07
C TYR A 158 -3.25 -8.80 -3.77
N ALA A 159 -3.53 -9.90 -3.06
CA ALA A 159 -4.20 -11.05 -3.65
C ALA A 159 -5.63 -10.73 -4.16
N ASP A 160 -6.29 -9.70 -3.64
CA ASP A 160 -7.59 -9.23 -4.16
C ASP A 160 -7.45 -8.22 -5.31
N VAL A 161 -6.47 -7.30 -5.21
CA VAL A 161 -6.29 -6.20 -6.17
C VAL A 161 -5.51 -6.64 -7.41
N GLY A 162 -4.55 -7.56 -7.26
CA GLY A 162 -3.72 -8.10 -8.34
C GLY A 162 -2.73 -7.10 -8.96
N SER A 163 -2.52 -5.93 -8.34
CA SER A 163 -1.64 -4.90 -8.89
C SER A 163 -1.01 -4.05 -7.78
N ALA A 164 0.32 -4.05 -7.73
CA ALA A 164 1.07 -3.23 -6.78
C ALA A 164 0.91 -1.74 -7.09
N ASP A 165 0.83 -1.38 -8.37
CA ASP A 165 0.65 0.00 -8.82
C ASP A 165 -0.69 0.58 -8.33
N LEU A 166 -1.75 -0.23 -8.35
CA LEU A 166 -3.08 0.20 -7.88
C LEU A 166 -3.17 0.21 -6.35
N LEU A 167 -2.61 -0.80 -5.69
CA LEU A 167 -2.66 -0.94 -4.23
C LEU A 167 -1.81 0.13 -3.51
N CYS A 168 -0.66 0.49 -4.07
CA CYS A 168 0.35 1.34 -3.43
C CYS A 168 0.67 2.61 -4.24
N ARG A 169 -0.32 3.16 -4.96
CA ARG A 169 -0.19 4.29 -5.90
C ARG A 169 0.45 5.59 -5.37
N LEU A 170 0.54 5.77 -4.05
CA LEU A 170 1.21 6.90 -3.38
C LEU A 170 2.26 6.45 -2.36
N CYS A 171 2.82 5.26 -2.55
CA CYS A 171 3.85 4.74 -1.67
C CYS A 171 5.13 5.57 -1.79
N ASP A 172 5.66 6.04 -0.65
CA ASP A 172 7.07 6.39 -0.56
C ASP A 172 7.88 5.08 -0.48
N ARG A 173 8.36 4.63 -1.63
CA ARG A 173 9.12 3.38 -1.73
C ARG A 173 10.40 3.42 -0.89
N LYS A 174 11.05 4.58 -0.75
CA LYS A 174 12.30 4.71 0.02
C LYS A 174 12.05 4.50 1.51
N ALA A 175 10.95 5.02 2.03
CA ALA A 175 10.52 4.74 3.40
C ALA A 175 10.09 3.28 3.58
N CYS A 176 9.30 2.74 2.65
CA CYS A 176 8.70 1.39 2.75
C CYS A 176 9.72 0.24 2.82
N VAL A 177 10.91 0.41 2.22
CA VAL A 177 11.95 -0.65 2.21
C VAL A 177 13.08 -0.40 3.22
N ARG A 178 12.90 0.55 4.14
CA ARG A 178 13.92 0.83 5.16
C ARG A 178 13.93 -0.28 6.20
N GLY A 179 14.93 -1.16 6.12
CA GLY A 179 15.12 -2.26 7.07
C GLY A 179 14.23 -3.49 6.83
N ALA A 180 13.37 -3.48 5.82
CA ALA A 180 12.47 -4.58 5.48
C ALA A 180 12.21 -4.72 3.98
N VAL A 181 11.74 -5.89 3.54
CA VAL A 181 11.28 -6.11 2.17
C VAL A 181 9.87 -5.55 2.01
N CYS A 182 9.60 -4.86 0.90
CA CYS A 182 8.24 -4.39 0.57
C CYS A 182 7.28 -5.59 0.47
N PRO A 183 6.23 -5.68 1.31
CA PRO A 183 5.35 -6.84 1.36
C PRO A 183 4.55 -7.01 0.06
N VAL A 184 4.06 -5.91 -0.51
CA VAL A 184 3.32 -5.91 -1.78
C VAL A 184 4.23 -6.29 -2.94
N GLY A 185 5.46 -5.75 -2.98
CA GLY A 185 6.42 -6.11 -4.02
C GLY A 185 6.87 -7.57 -3.94
N GLU A 186 6.98 -8.15 -2.74
CA GLU A 186 7.23 -9.58 -2.60
C GLU A 186 6.03 -10.40 -3.07
N ALA A 187 4.80 -10.01 -2.70
CA ALA A 187 3.58 -10.67 -3.15
C ALA A 187 3.47 -10.68 -4.68
N GLU A 188 3.78 -9.55 -5.33
CA GLU A 188 3.81 -9.42 -6.79
C GLU A 188 4.83 -10.35 -7.44
N ARG A 189 6.06 -10.41 -6.89
CA ARG A 189 7.09 -11.34 -7.38
C ARG A 189 6.70 -12.79 -7.21
N CYS A 190 6.06 -13.14 -6.09
CA CYS A 190 5.55 -14.49 -5.83
C CYS A 190 4.46 -14.88 -6.84
N ALA A 191 3.48 -14.00 -7.07
CA ALA A 191 2.41 -14.24 -8.05
C ALA A 191 3.00 -14.45 -9.46
N GLY A 192 3.91 -13.57 -9.90
CA GLY A 192 4.53 -13.72 -11.21
C GLY A 192 5.44 -14.96 -11.34
N ARG A 193 5.98 -15.50 -10.24
CA ARG A 193 6.69 -16.80 -10.26
C ARG A 193 5.71 -17.96 -10.45
N ALA A 194 4.61 -17.96 -9.70
CA ALA A 194 3.59 -19.01 -9.81
C ALA A 194 2.98 -19.09 -11.22
N GLU A 195 2.68 -17.94 -11.84
CA GLU A 195 2.16 -17.90 -13.22
C GLU A 195 3.15 -18.49 -14.25
N ARG A 196 4.46 -18.27 -14.06
CA ARG A 196 5.50 -18.85 -14.93
C ARG A 196 5.60 -20.35 -14.73
N ASP A 197 5.65 -20.81 -13.49
CA ASP A 197 5.72 -22.24 -13.15
C ASP A 197 4.49 -23.02 -13.67
N GLU A 198 3.31 -22.41 -13.65
CA GLU A 198 2.08 -22.97 -14.24
C GLU A 198 2.13 -23.01 -15.77
N SER A 199 2.73 -22.00 -16.41
CA SER A 199 2.90 -21.95 -17.87
C SER A 199 3.99 -22.89 -18.41
N GLU A 200 4.90 -23.36 -17.54
CA GLU A 200 6.00 -24.29 -17.85
C GLU A 200 5.69 -25.76 -17.43
N GLY A 201 4.43 -26.06 -17.06
CA GLY A 201 3.93 -27.41 -16.73
C GLY A 201 4.02 -28.44 -17.88
N PRO A 202 3.89 -29.75 -17.59
CA PRO A 202 4.64 -30.83 -18.25
C PRO A 202 4.08 -31.25 -19.62
N GLU A 203 4.11 -30.38 -20.63
CA GLU A 203 3.92 -30.74 -22.03
C GLU A 203 5.27 -30.69 -22.76
N GLY A 204 6.15 -31.62 -22.40
CA GLY A 204 7.51 -31.68 -22.94
C GLY A 204 8.25 -32.95 -22.55
N ARG A 205 7.63 -34.12 -22.77
CA ARG A 205 8.34 -35.40 -22.80
C ARG A 205 7.66 -36.39 -23.73
#